data_AF-A0A8H9FUM9-F1
#
_entry.id   AF-A0A8H9FUM9-F1
#
_cell.length_a   1.000
_cell.length_b   1.000
_cell.length_c   1.000
_cell.angle_alpha   90.00
_cell.angle_beta   90.00
_cell.angle_gamma   90.00
#
_symmetry.space_group_name_H-M   'P 1'
#
loop_
_entity.id
_entity.type
_entity.pdbx_description
1 polymer ?
#
loop_
_entity_poly.entity_id
_entity_poly.type
_entity_poly.pdbx_seq_one_letter_code
_entity_poly.pdbx_strand_id
1 'polypeptide(L)'
;MTRLNRWRRTGLWVLAVVLGIAALAAIAIATTPPGAAMDPDDVGPGGGAALVAVLEQNGVDVETATSIGEVRDALAEGDDDTSLVVANTSNLGTVAAATLRQESLGLDRVVVLSPSTEQLRALRADATALPIGAAVRVESRCDIGTVDEGDSLVGFDVRYQPGSGVPSSAVCFPLTLDGSGGEGEHGVGLVQLPSTSAHPPMTVIGTTTGFTNGAITEEHNAAIALRLLGGSPRLIWYQPDVAELAGSDDAADDGSLLPGWLAPALGLLAAALVVLALVRGRRLGRLVREPLPVVVRAVETTESRGRLYRRAQDRPRAAAVMRLATLDRLRGRLGLRRGDSTETVARAISAASGRPVSEVLDLVAGPPPHDDAALVRLAQDLSDLEEKAHRP
;
A
#
# COMPACT_ATOMS: atom_id res chain seq x y z
N MET A 1 22.73 -23.09 -24.41
CA MET A 1 22.00 -22.99 -23.12
C MET A 1 21.00 -21.84 -23.22
N THR A 2 19.72 -22.15 -23.08
CA THR A 2 18.64 -21.66 -23.94
C THR A 2 17.84 -20.49 -23.33
N ARG A 3 17.26 -19.66 -24.23
CA ARG A 3 16.44 -18.47 -23.96
C ARG A 3 15.30 -18.66 -22.94
N LEU A 4 14.88 -19.90 -22.68
CA LEU A 4 13.85 -20.24 -21.69
C LEU A 4 14.21 -19.86 -20.24
N ASN A 5 15.49 -19.90 -19.87
CA ASN A 5 15.88 -19.60 -18.48
C ASN A 5 15.88 -18.08 -18.20
N ARG A 6 16.04 -17.26 -19.24
CA ARG A 6 15.94 -15.79 -19.15
C ARG A 6 14.47 -15.36 -19.02
N TRP A 7 13.57 -15.99 -19.78
CA TRP A 7 12.13 -15.74 -19.76
C TRP A 7 11.46 -16.12 -18.42
N ARG A 8 11.87 -17.24 -17.81
CA ARG A 8 11.40 -17.64 -16.47
C ARG A 8 11.88 -16.69 -15.36
N ARG A 9 13.04 -16.07 -15.54
CA ARG A 9 13.61 -15.14 -14.55
C ARG A 9 13.02 -13.74 -14.69
N THR A 10 12.75 -13.28 -15.91
CA THR A 10 12.04 -12.01 -16.16
C THR A 10 10.55 -12.11 -15.82
N GLY A 11 9.88 -13.22 -16.15
CA GLY A 11 8.47 -13.42 -15.82
C GLY A 11 8.20 -13.45 -14.30
N LEU A 12 9.12 -14.01 -13.51
CA LEU A 12 9.04 -13.99 -12.05
C LEU A 12 9.21 -12.60 -11.45
N TRP A 13 10.11 -11.79 -12.00
CA TRP A 13 10.28 -10.39 -11.58
C TRP A 13 9.07 -9.54 -11.94
N VAL A 14 8.50 -9.73 -13.13
CA VAL A 14 7.27 -9.05 -13.55
C VAL A 14 6.10 -9.45 -12.64
N LEU A 15 5.94 -10.73 -12.34
CA LEU A 15 4.90 -11.21 -11.43
C LEU A 15 5.05 -10.61 -10.01
N ALA A 16 6.27 -10.56 -9.48
CA ALA A 16 6.54 -9.99 -8.16
C ALA A 16 6.25 -8.48 -8.12
N VAL A 17 6.59 -7.74 -9.18
CA VAL A 17 6.26 -6.32 -9.30
C VAL A 17 4.75 -6.11 -9.40
N VAL A 18 4.06 -6.90 -10.21
CA VAL A 18 2.59 -6.81 -10.33
C VAL A 18 1.90 -7.13 -9.00
N LEU A 19 2.35 -8.15 -8.28
CA LEU A 19 1.86 -8.47 -6.93
C LEU A 19 2.17 -7.37 -5.93
N GLY A 20 3.36 -6.77 -5.99
CA GLY A 20 3.73 -5.63 -5.14
C GLY A 20 2.88 -4.40 -5.40
N ILE A 21 2.61 -4.08 -6.67
CA ILE A 21 1.72 -2.98 -7.07
C ILE A 21 0.28 -3.28 -6.65
N ALA A 22 -0.21 -4.51 -6.85
CA ALA A 22 -1.54 -4.91 -6.40
C ALA A 22 -1.69 -4.87 -4.88
N ALA A 23 -0.66 -5.26 -4.13
CA ALA A 23 -0.62 -5.15 -2.67
C ALA A 23 -0.59 -3.68 -2.22
N LEU A 24 0.23 -2.84 -2.85
CA LEU A 24 0.25 -1.39 -2.56
C LEU A 24 -1.08 -0.72 -2.92
N ALA A 25 -1.73 -1.12 -4.01
CA ALA A 25 -3.06 -0.64 -4.38
C ALA A 25 -4.12 -1.11 -3.38
N ALA A 26 -4.08 -2.38 -2.96
CA ALA A 26 -4.99 -2.91 -1.94
C ALA A 26 -4.77 -2.24 -0.58
N ILE A 27 -3.52 -1.98 -0.18
CA ILE A 27 -3.19 -1.21 1.02
C ILE A 27 -3.71 0.21 0.86
N ALA A 28 -3.44 0.90 -0.25
CA ALA A 28 -3.94 2.26 -0.47
C ALA A 28 -5.47 2.33 -0.41
N ILE A 29 -6.19 1.35 -0.98
CA ILE A 29 -7.65 1.25 -0.89
C ILE A 29 -8.10 0.97 0.54
N ALA A 30 -7.37 0.14 1.30
CA ALA A 30 -7.67 -0.17 2.69
C ALA A 30 -7.24 0.93 3.69
N THR A 31 -6.29 1.79 3.33
CA THR A 31 -5.74 2.87 4.19
C THR A 31 -6.22 4.25 3.79
N THR A 32 -6.96 4.40 2.69
CA THR A 32 -7.80 5.58 2.47
C THR A 32 -9.03 5.32 3.31
N PRO A 33 -9.20 5.93 4.50
CA PRO A 33 -10.33 5.58 5.35
C PRO A 33 -11.61 5.94 4.60
N PRO A 34 -12.45 4.95 4.23
CA PRO A 34 -13.82 5.26 3.85
C PRO A 34 -14.53 5.52 5.18
N GLY A 35 -14.46 6.74 5.72
CA GLY A 35 -14.97 6.94 7.09
C GLY A 35 -14.94 8.32 7.72
N ALA A 36 -14.34 9.34 7.12
CA ALA A 36 -14.35 10.71 7.69
C ALA A 36 -15.26 11.69 6.91
N ALA A 37 -16.10 11.18 6.01
CA ALA A 37 -17.05 12.04 5.31
C ALA A 37 -17.98 12.67 6.36
N MET A 38 -18.10 14.01 6.33
CA MET A 38 -18.85 14.78 7.31
C MET A 38 -18.37 14.60 8.77
N ASP A 39 -17.08 14.33 8.98
CA ASP A 39 -16.48 14.38 10.33
C ASP A 39 -16.48 15.84 10.84
N PRO A 40 -17.07 16.13 12.01
CA PRO A 40 -17.22 17.49 12.53
C PRO A 40 -15.88 18.15 12.89
N ASP A 41 -14.81 17.38 13.12
CA ASP A 41 -13.48 17.91 13.44
C ASP A 41 -12.56 18.01 12.22
N ASP A 42 -12.93 17.39 11.09
CA ASP A 42 -12.14 17.42 9.87
C ASP A 42 -12.32 18.73 9.09
N VAL A 43 -11.23 19.48 8.97
CA VAL A 43 -11.13 20.72 8.17
C VAL A 43 -10.79 20.47 6.70
N GLY A 44 -10.54 19.21 6.33
CA GLY A 44 -10.28 18.80 4.95
C GLY A 44 -11.51 18.89 4.05
N PRO A 45 -11.36 18.71 2.73
CA PRO A 45 -12.46 18.83 1.77
C PRO A 45 -13.63 17.87 2.01
N GLY A 46 -13.39 16.72 2.65
CA GLY A 46 -14.42 15.72 2.96
C GLY A 46 -15.10 15.88 4.32
N GLY A 47 -14.60 16.77 5.19
CA GLY A 47 -15.10 16.96 6.54
C GLY A 47 -16.34 17.86 6.63
N GLY A 48 -16.89 17.99 7.84
CA GLY A 48 -18.07 18.78 8.19
C GLY A 48 -17.78 20.01 9.08
N ALA A 49 -16.52 20.25 9.46
CA ALA A 49 -16.14 21.30 10.40
C ALA A 49 -16.63 22.72 10.02
N ALA A 50 -16.70 23.04 8.73
CA ALA A 50 -17.21 24.35 8.30
C ALA A 50 -18.71 24.50 8.60
N LEU A 51 -19.50 23.44 8.42
CA LEU A 51 -20.93 23.46 8.71
C LEU A 51 -21.19 23.57 10.21
N VAL A 52 -20.45 22.80 11.02
CA VAL A 52 -20.50 22.88 12.49
C VAL A 52 -20.20 24.32 12.96
N ALA A 53 -19.09 24.90 12.49
CA ALA A 53 -18.70 26.25 12.88
C ALA A 53 -19.75 27.31 12.51
N VAL A 54 -20.47 27.15 11.39
CA VAL A 54 -21.54 28.08 10.98
C VAL A 54 -22.80 27.85 11.81
N LEU A 55 -23.16 26.60 12.13
CA LEU A 55 -24.28 26.29 13.02
C LEU A 55 -24.08 26.91 14.41
N GLU A 56 -22.89 26.74 14.99
CA GLU A 56 -22.52 27.34 16.28
C GLU A 56 -22.56 28.87 16.24
N GLN A 57 -22.06 29.49 15.16
CA GLN A 57 -22.14 30.93 14.98
C GLN A 57 -23.59 31.46 14.90
N ASN A 58 -24.53 30.62 14.48
CA ASN A 58 -25.96 30.94 14.44
C ASN A 58 -26.71 30.51 15.72
N GLY A 59 -25.99 30.13 16.78
CA GLY A 59 -26.56 29.85 18.10
C GLY A 59 -27.10 28.43 18.27
N VAL A 60 -26.71 27.49 17.40
CA VAL A 60 -26.98 26.06 17.58
C VAL A 60 -25.87 25.45 18.41
N ASP A 61 -26.21 24.81 19.53
CA ASP A 61 -25.27 24.04 20.35
C ASP A 61 -25.05 22.68 19.71
N VAL A 62 -23.85 22.45 19.16
CA VAL A 62 -23.51 21.21 18.45
C VAL A 62 -22.72 20.29 19.36
N GLU A 63 -23.30 19.14 19.69
CA GLU A 63 -22.66 18.12 20.50
C GLU A 63 -22.31 16.91 19.63
N THR A 64 -21.03 16.56 19.57
CA THR A 64 -20.54 15.44 18.77
C THR A 64 -20.60 14.13 19.54
N ALA A 65 -21.15 13.08 18.92
CA ALA A 65 -21.16 11.73 19.46
C ALA A 65 -20.59 10.75 18.44
N THR A 66 -19.74 9.83 18.89
CA THR A 66 -19.08 8.81 18.05
C THR A 66 -19.59 7.39 18.30
N SER A 67 -20.30 7.19 19.41
CA SER A 67 -20.92 5.92 19.78
C SER A 67 -22.41 6.08 20.08
N ILE A 68 -23.17 4.99 19.97
CA ILE A 68 -24.59 5.00 20.33
C ILE A 68 -24.81 5.25 21.83
N GLY A 69 -23.82 4.89 22.66
CA GLY A 69 -23.82 5.17 24.10
C GLY A 69 -23.77 6.66 24.39
N GLU A 70 -22.87 7.39 23.72
CA GLU A 70 -22.77 8.85 23.83
C GLU A 70 -24.04 9.55 23.37
N VAL A 71 -24.67 9.08 22.28
CA VAL A 71 -25.97 9.60 21.85
C VAL A 71 -27.02 9.40 22.94
N ARG A 72 -27.11 8.22 23.55
CA ARG A 72 -28.07 7.97 24.64
C ARG A 72 -27.82 8.86 25.84
N ASP A 73 -26.56 9.05 26.23
CA ASP A 73 -26.19 9.88 27.37
C ASP A 73 -26.54 11.36 27.08
N ALA A 74 -26.24 11.87 25.88
CA ALA A 74 -26.64 13.21 25.44
C ALA A 74 -28.17 13.40 25.42
N LEU A 75 -28.91 12.40 24.96
CA LEU A 75 -30.38 12.41 24.96
C LEU A 75 -30.98 12.36 26.36
N ALA A 76 -30.33 11.71 27.32
CA ALA A 76 -30.79 11.65 28.70
C ALA A 76 -30.70 13.01 29.43
N GLU A 77 -29.81 13.88 28.97
CA GLU A 77 -29.60 15.24 29.49
C GLU A 77 -30.45 16.31 28.77
N GLY A 78 -31.13 15.95 27.67
CA GLY A 78 -31.77 16.88 26.76
C GLY A 78 -33.29 17.06 26.93
N ASP A 79 -33.79 18.20 26.46
CA ASP A 79 -35.21 18.53 26.31
C ASP A 79 -35.73 18.20 24.90
N ASP A 80 -37.05 18.32 24.70
CA ASP A 80 -37.78 18.03 23.45
C ASP A 80 -37.31 18.86 22.23
N ASP A 81 -36.58 19.96 22.42
CA ASP A 81 -36.06 20.85 21.36
C ASP A 81 -34.67 20.41 20.84
N THR A 82 -34.43 19.11 20.77
CA THR A 82 -33.15 18.53 20.30
C THR A 82 -33.32 17.91 18.91
N SER A 83 -32.37 18.17 18.02
CA SER A 83 -32.26 17.51 16.72
C SER A 83 -31.04 16.59 16.66
N LEU A 84 -31.10 15.56 15.84
CA LEU A 84 -30.03 14.59 15.67
C LEU A 84 -29.71 14.44 14.19
N VAL A 85 -28.43 14.54 13.83
CA VAL A 85 -27.93 14.19 12.49
C VAL A 85 -27.08 12.93 12.56
N VAL A 86 -27.33 11.99 11.66
CA VAL A 86 -26.46 10.83 11.42
C VAL A 86 -25.60 11.12 10.20
N ALA A 87 -24.40 11.62 10.44
CA ALA A 87 -23.53 12.18 9.41
C ALA A 87 -22.83 11.11 8.57
N ASN A 88 -22.37 10.02 9.20
CA ASN A 88 -21.73 8.90 8.53
C ASN A 88 -22.51 7.59 8.71
N THR A 89 -23.46 7.37 7.80
CA THR A 89 -24.21 6.12 7.76
C THR A 89 -23.37 4.93 7.28
N SER A 90 -22.20 5.12 6.68
CA SER A 90 -21.36 4.00 6.23
C SER A 90 -20.87 3.14 7.40
N ASN A 91 -20.70 3.75 8.57
CA ASN A 91 -20.30 3.08 9.81
C ASN A 91 -21.50 2.75 10.74
N LEU A 92 -22.73 3.07 10.34
CA LEU A 92 -23.90 2.78 11.14
C LEU A 92 -24.32 1.32 11.01
N GLY A 93 -24.00 0.50 12.01
CA GLY A 93 -24.49 -0.86 12.13
C GLY A 93 -26.01 -0.93 12.28
N THR A 94 -26.62 -2.06 11.88
CA THR A 94 -28.09 -2.24 11.98
C THR A 94 -28.60 -2.29 13.42
N VAL A 95 -27.78 -2.79 14.36
CA VAL A 95 -28.07 -2.76 15.80
C VAL A 95 -28.08 -1.33 16.31
N ALA A 96 -27.02 -0.56 16.04
CA ALA A 96 -26.94 0.86 16.40
C ALA A 96 -28.12 1.66 15.81
N ALA A 97 -28.48 1.41 14.54
CA ALA A 97 -29.66 2.03 13.92
C ALA A 97 -30.98 1.67 14.62
N ALA A 98 -31.15 0.41 15.05
CA ALA A 98 -32.34 -0.03 15.75
C ALA A 98 -32.44 0.58 17.17
N THR A 99 -31.31 0.76 17.85
CA THR A 99 -31.20 1.45 19.15
C THR A 99 -31.48 2.94 18.98
N LEU A 100 -30.85 3.59 17.99
CA LEU A 100 -31.07 5.00 17.66
C LEU A 100 -32.55 5.30 17.45
N ARG A 101 -33.25 4.42 16.73
CA ARG A 101 -34.70 4.53 16.51
C ARG A 101 -35.51 4.50 17.82
N GLN A 102 -35.09 3.72 18.82
CA GLN A 102 -35.79 3.63 20.11
C GLN A 102 -35.52 4.86 20.97
N GLU A 103 -34.26 5.30 21.06
CA GLU A 103 -33.85 6.44 21.88
C GLU A 103 -34.31 7.79 21.31
N SER A 104 -34.51 7.90 19.99
CA SER A 104 -34.88 9.15 19.32
C SER A 104 -36.38 9.50 19.33
N LEU A 105 -37.26 8.68 19.95
CA LEU A 105 -38.72 8.87 19.86
C LEU A 105 -39.25 10.21 20.43
N GLY A 106 -38.44 10.93 21.23
CA GLY A 106 -38.77 12.25 21.78
C GLY A 106 -38.13 13.44 21.06
N LEU A 107 -37.33 13.22 20.02
CA LEU A 107 -36.63 14.29 19.32
C LEU A 107 -37.56 15.09 18.40
N ASP A 108 -37.28 16.39 18.24
CA ASP A 108 -37.97 17.24 17.25
C ASP A 108 -37.81 16.68 15.83
N ARG A 109 -36.58 16.28 15.49
CA ARG A 109 -36.25 15.72 14.17
C ARG A 109 -34.98 14.88 14.17
N VAL A 110 -34.95 13.92 13.24
CA VAL A 110 -33.76 13.13 12.91
C VAL A 110 -33.43 13.30 11.43
N VAL A 111 -32.21 13.72 11.13
CA VAL A 111 -31.69 13.85 9.76
C VAL A 111 -30.68 12.74 9.50
N VAL A 112 -30.88 11.93 8.48
CA VAL A 112 -30.02 10.77 8.18
C VAL A 112 -29.40 10.96 6.79
N LEU A 113 -28.07 11.09 6.74
CA LEU A 113 -27.33 11.34 5.51
C LEU A 113 -26.96 10.03 4.81
N SER A 114 -27.44 9.87 3.58
CA SER A 114 -27.13 8.76 2.67
C SER A 114 -27.31 7.33 3.24
N PRO A 115 -28.32 7.01 4.08
CA PRO A 115 -28.47 5.66 4.61
C PRO A 115 -28.71 4.61 3.53
N SER A 116 -28.19 3.41 3.78
CA SER A 116 -28.44 2.22 2.97
C SER A 116 -29.84 1.63 3.22
N THR A 117 -30.30 0.79 2.31
CA THR A 117 -31.61 0.11 2.47
C THR A 117 -31.68 -0.75 3.74
N GLU A 118 -30.58 -1.32 4.20
CA GLU A 118 -30.55 -2.10 5.45
C GLU A 118 -30.74 -1.21 6.68
N GLN A 119 -30.11 -0.03 6.70
CA GLN A 119 -30.25 0.96 7.77
C GLN A 119 -31.66 1.57 7.77
N LEU A 120 -32.22 1.90 6.61
CA LEU A 120 -33.60 2.38 6.50
C LEU A 120 -34.59 1.36 7.09
N ARG A 121 -34.42 0.06 6.81
CA ARG A 121 -35.24 -0.99 7.43
C ARG A 121 -35.07 -1.06 8.95
N ALA A 122 -33.85 -0.93 9.46
CA ALA A 122 -33.57 -0.92 10.90
C ALA A 122 -34.20 0.30 11.61
N LEU A 123 -34.17 1.46 10.94
CA LEU A 123 -34.83 2.71 11.35
C LEU A 123 -36.35 2.69 11.14
N ARG A 124 -36.90 1.65 10.49
CA ARG A 124 -38.30 1.55 10.07
C ARG A 124 -38.76 2.72 9.19
N ALA A 125 -37.85 3.24 8.38
CA ALA A 125 -38.11 4.24 7.36
C ALA A 125 -38.60 3.57 6.08
N ASP A 126 -39.80 3.92 5.60
CA ASP A 126 -40.43 3.33 4.40
C ASP A 126 -39.84 3.93 3.11
N ALA A 127 -38.57 3.61 2.84
CA ALA A 127 -37.85 4.01 1.64
C ALA A 127 -36.80 2.95 1.25
N THR A 128 -36.49 2.87 -0.05
CA THR A 128 -35.44 1.99 -0.59
C THR A 128 -34.33 2.82 -1.21
N ALA A 129 -33.08 2.54 -0.83
CA ALA A 129 -31.89 3.19 -1.36
C ALA A 129 -31.51 2.58 -2.72
N LEU A 130 -31.23 3.43 -3.69
CA LEU A 130 -30.84 3.07 -5.06
C LEU A 130 -29.57 3.84 -5.44
N PRO A 131 -28.67 3.23 -6.23
CA PRO A 131 -27.48 3.91 -6.72
C PRO A 131 -27.84 5.04 -7.68
N ILE A 132 -26.96 6.05 -7.74
CA ILE A 132 -26.98 7.14 -8.72
C ILE A 132 -25.79 7.04 -9.67
N GLY A 133 -26.00 7.36 -10.95
CA GLY A 133 -25.01 7.17 -12.01
C GLY A 133 -24.04 8.34 -12.22
N ALA A 134 -24.29 9.51 -11.62
CA ALA A 134 -23.42 10.69 -11.72
C ALA A 134 -23.80 11.76 -10.70
N ALA A 135 -22.84 12.61 -10.32
CA ALA A 135 -23.06 13.85 -9.59
C ALA A 135 -23.81 14.84 -10.50
N VAL A 136 -25.13 14.83 -10.42
CA VAL A 136 -26.01 15.67 -11.24
C VAL A 136 -26.56 16.78 -10.35
N ARG A 137 -26.58 18.00 -10.87
CA ARG A 137 -27.32 19.11 -10.26
C ARG A 137 -28.82 18.83 -10.39
N VAL A 138 -29.54 18.78 -9.28
CA VAL A 138 -30.99 18.55 -9.26
C VAL A 138 -31.68 19.72 -8.59
N GLU A 139 -32.76 20.17 -9.22
CA GLU A 139 -33.62 21.21 -8.67
C GLU A 139 -34.81 20.57 -7.94
N SER A 140 -35.13 21.12 -6.77
CA SER A 140 -36.26 20.71 -5.95
C SER A 140 -37.57 21.10 -6.61
N ARG A 141 -38.57 20.23 -6.44
CA ARG A 141 -39.98 20.45 -6.85
C ARG A 141 -40.95 20.30 -5.68
N CYS A 142 -40.45 20.52 -4.47
CA CYS A 142 -41.21 20.44 -3.24
C CYS A 142 -41.07 21.75 -2.46
N ASP A 143 -42.01 21.99 -1.55
CA ASP A 143 -41.90 23.02 -0.54
C ASP A 143 -42.28 22.37 0.81
N ILE A 144 -41.26 22.07 1.61
CA ILE A 144 -41.39 21.41 2.92
C ILE A 144 -40.81 22.27 4.06
N GLY A 145 -40.57 23.55 3.80
CA GLY A 145 -39.96 24.51 4.73
C GLY A 145 -38.46 24.35 4.97
N THR A 146 -37.94 23.11 5.01
CA THR A 146 -36.49 22.86 5.05
C THR A 146 -35.84 22.85 3.67
N VAL A 147 -36.65 22.65 2.63
CA VAL A 147 -36.31 22.72 1.22
C VAL A 147 -37.45 23.45 0.52
N ASP A 148 -37.10 24.46 -0.27
CA ASP A 148 -38.03 25.31 -1.01
C ASP A 148 -38.10 24.87 -2.48
N GLU A 149 -39.17 25.25 -3.17
CA GLU A 149 -39.30 24.98 -4.60
C GLU A 149 -38.25 25.82 -5.36
N GLY A 150 -37.47 25.16 -6.23
CA GLY A 150 -36.37 25.82 -6.95
C GLY A 150 -35.00 25.76 -6.26
N ASP A 151 -34.91 25.27 -5.01
CA ASP A 151 -33.62 24.95 -4.41
C ASP A 151 -32.86 23.93 -5.28
N SER A 152 -31.55 24.13 -5.47
CA SER A 152 -30.71 23.21 -6.23
C SER A 152 -29.64 22.58 -5.35
N LEU A 153 -29.44 21.28 -5.52
CA LEU A 153 -28.42 20.51 -4.81
C LEU A 153 -27.55 19.74 -5.80
N VAL A 154 -26.26 19.67 -5.49
CA VAL A 154 -25.27 18.85 -6.20
C VAL A 154 -24.54 17.93 -5.22
N GLY A 155 -24.10 16.76 -5.70
CA GLY A 155 -23.39 15.79 -4.86
C GLY A 155 -24.31 14.77 -4.19
N PHE A 156 -25.39 14.34 -4.84
CA PHE A 156 -26.14 13.16 -4.42
C PHE A 156 -25.27 11.90 -4.55
N ASP A 157 -25.19 11.13 -3.48
CA ASP A 157 -24.50 9.84 -3.39
C ASP A 157 -25.48 8.68 -3.61
N VAL A 158 -26.73 8.89 -3.22
CA VAL A 158 -27.81 7.89 -3.22
C VAL A 158 -29.11 8.57 -3.63
N ARG A 159 -30.02 7.81 -4.24
CA ARG A 159 -31.42 8.25 -4.43
C ARG A 159 -32.38 7.28 -3.78
N TYR A 160 -33.55 7.75 -3.40
CA TYR A 160 -34.54 6.96 -2.70
C TYR A 160 -35.77 6.71 -3.55
N GLN A 161 -36.30 5.50 -3.42
CA GLN A 161 -37.64 5.18 -3.84
C GLN A 161 -38.52 5.12 -2.58
N PRO A 162 -39.43 6.09 -2.38
CA PRO A 162 -40.31 6.11 -1.22
C PRO A 162 -41.33 4.96 -1.31
N GLY A 163 -41.76 4.44 -0.16
CA GLY A 163 -42.86 3.49 -0.09
C GLY A 163 -44.22 4.14 -0.41
N SER A 164 -45.23 3.31 -0.63
CA SER A 164 -46.56 3.76 -1.08
C SER A 164 -47.32 4.63 -0.07
N GLY A 165 -46.90 4.62 1.19
CA GLY A 165 -47.49 5.45 2.26
C GLY A 165 -46.95 6.87 2.33
N VAL A 166 -45.89 7.20 1.59
CA VAL A 166 -45.26 8.52 1.64
C VAL A 166 -45.95 9.47 0.65
N PRO A 167 -46.46 10.64 1.11
CA PRO A 167 -47.12 11.59 0.23
C PRO A 167 -46.12 12.25 -0.73
N SER A 168 -46.57 12.56 -1.94
CA SER A 168 -45.72 13.21 -2.96
C SER A 168 -45.22 14.61 -2.57
N SER A 169 -45.85 15.26 -1.59
CA SER A 169 -45.40 16.55 -1.04
C SER A 169 -44.19 16.41 -0.13
N ALA A 170 -43.91 15.20 0.38
CA ALA A 170 -42.82 14.93 1.31
C ALA A 170 -41.55 14.41 0.61
N VAL A 171 -41.51 14.48 -0.73
CA VAL A 171 -40.36 14.04 -1.51
C VAL A 171 -39.82 15.19 -2.36
N CYS A 172 -38.49 15.34 -2.35
CA CYS A 172 -37.81 16.46 -2.99
C CYS A 172 -36.67 15.97 -3.88
N PHE A 173 -36.21 16.82 -4.80
CA PHE A 173 -35.15 16.52 -5.78
C PHE A 173 -35.47 15.27 -6.63
N PRO A 174 -36.41 15.36 -7.59
CA PRO A 174 -36.72 14.25 -8.47
C PRO A 174 -35.51 13.89 -9.34
N LEU A 175 -35.07 12.64 -9.26
CA LEU A 175 -33.93 12.06 -9.95
C LEU A 175 -34.42 11.06 -11.00
N THR A 176 -34.45 11.50 -12.25
CA THR A 176 -34.72 10.66 -13.42
C THR A 176 -33.42 10.38 -14.15
N LEU A 177 -33.05 9.10 -14.28
CA LEU A 177 -31.94 8.74 -15.16
C LEU A 177 -32.48 8.64 -16.60
N ASP A 178 -31.96 9.48 -17.50
CA ASP A 178 -32.36 9.45 -18.91
C ASP A 178 -31.94 8.12 -19.56
N GLY A 179 -32.88 7.18 -19.69
CA GLY A 179 -32.71 5.99 -20.51
C GLY A 179 -33.44 4.74 -20.00
N SER A 180 -34.64 4.52 -20.56
CA SER A 180 -35.31 3.22 -20.77
C SER A 180 -36.39 2.67 -19.81
N GLY A 181 -37.23 3.49 -19.20
CA GLY A 181 -38.54 3.09 -18.63
C GLY A 181 -38.56 1.90 -17.64
N GLY A 182 -37.43 1.52 -17.06
CA GLY A 182 -37.35 0.40 -16.10
C GLY A 182 -37.82 0.78 -14.69
N GLU A 183 -38.36 -0.21 -13.96
CA GLU A 183 -38.53 -0.11 -12.50
C GLU A 183 -37.16 0.16 -11.87
N GLY A 184 -37.00 1.35 -11.26
CA GLY A 184 -35.73 1.82 -10.70
C GLY A 184 -35.10 3.00 -11.44
N GLU A 185 -35.70 3.54 -12.51
CA GLU A 185 -35.18 4.76 -13.17
C GLU A 185 -35.56 6.08 -12.50
N HIS A 186 -36.54 6.03 -11.60
CA HIS A 186 -37.07 7.18 -10.90
C HIS A 186 -36.74 7.06 -9.41
N GLY A 187 -36.21 8.13 -8.83
CA GLY A 187 -36.00 8.25 -7.41
C GLY A 187 -36.08 9.72 -6.99
N VAL A 188 -35.87 9.97 -5.71
CA VAL A 188 -35.85 11.30 -5.12
C VAL A 188 -34.60 11.46 -4.26
N GLY A 189 -34.07 12.66 -4.19
CA GLY A 189 -32.86 12.96 -3.42
C GLY A 189 -33.13 13.17 -1.93
N LEU A 190 -34.37 13.48 -1.55
CA LEU A 190 -34.78 13.63 -0.16
C LEU A 190 -36.20 13.09 0.06
N VAL A 191 -36.39 12.45 1.21
CA VAL A 191 -37.68 11.94 1.69
C VAL A 191 -37.88 12.42 3.13
N GLN A 192 -38.97 13.12 3.37
CA GLN A 192 -39.44 13.47 4.71
C GLN A 192 -40.48 12.44 5.15
N LEU A 193 -40.25 11.83 6.30
CA LEU A 193 -41.12 10.84 6.91
C LEU A 193 -41.79 11.46 8.13
N PRO A 194 -43.14 11.40 8.23
CA PRO A 194 -43.85 11.91 9.39
C PRO A 194 -43.52 11.10 10.64
N SER A 195 -43.78 11.65 11.82
CA SER A 195 -43.66 10.88 13.06
C SER A 195 -44.62 9.69 13.06
N THR A 196 -44.14 8.56 13.57
CA THR A 196 -44.94 7.36 13.79
C THR A 196 -44.72 6.88 15.23
N SER A 197 -45.46 5.85 15.66
CA SER A 197 -45.15 5.18 16.93
C SER A 197 -43.78 4.46 16.92
N ALA A 198 -43.10 4.41 15.77
CA ALA A 198 -41.87 3.66 15.56
C ALA A 198 -40.63 4.54 15.37
N HIS A 199 -40.78 5.83 15.03
CA HIS A 199 -39.70 6.80 14.85
C HIS A 199 -40.22 8.25 14.94
N PRO A 200 -39.39 9.23 15.34
CA PRO A 200 -39.72 10.66 15.28
C PRO A 200 -39.86 11.16 13.83
N PRO A 201 -40.21 12.45 13.60
CA PRO A 201 -40.09 13.05 12.27
C PRO A 201 -38.67 12.85 11.73
N MET A 202 -38.55 12.23 10.56
CA MET A 202 -37.26 11.82 10.01
C MET A 202 -37.09 12.38 8.61
N THR A 203 -35.96 13.01 8.34
CA THR A 203 -35.58 13.46 7.00
C THR A 203 -34.41 12.62 6.51
N VAL A 204 -34.63 11.88 5.44
CA VAL A 204 -33.61 11.08 4.77
C VAL A 204 -33.16 11.84 3.53
N ILE A 205 -31.88 12.16 3.45
CA ILE A 205 -31.29 12.86 2.29
C ILE A 205 -30.15 12.06 1.71
N GLY A 206 -30.11 11.93 0.39
CA GLY A 206 -29.18 11.07 -0.33
C GLY A 206 -27.86 11.74 -0.64
N THR A 207 -27.42 12.66 0.23
CA THR A 207 -26.16 13.37 0.08
C THR A 207 -25.43 13.46 1.42
N THR A 208 -24.17 13.02 1.39
CA THR A 208 -23.14 13.33 2.36
C THR A 208 -22.12 14.25 1.68
N THR A 209 -21.77 13.96 0.42
CA THR A 209 -20.79 14.71 -0.37
C THR A 209 -21.16 16.18 -0.53
N GLY A 210 -22.44 16.50 -0.80
CA GLY A 210 -22.92 17.87 -0.99
C GLY A 210 -22.80 18.74 0.27
N PHE A 211 -22.75 18.12 1.45
CA PHE A 211 -22.63 18.85 2.72
C PHE A 211 -21.19 18.96 3.24
N THR A 212 -20.23 18.32 2.56
CA THR A 212 -18.81 18.43 2.94
C THR A 212 -18.24 19.82 2.71
N ASN A 213 -17.18 20.17 3.43
CA ASN A 213 -16.46 21.44 3.31
C ASN A 213 -16.11 21.80 1.85
N GLY A 214 -15.81 20.81 1.01
CA GLY A 214 -15.43 20.99 -0.38
C GLY A 214 -16.60 21.37 -1.31
N ALA A 215 -17.82 20.92 -1.00
CA ALA A 215 -19.01 21.11 -1.86
C ALA A 215 -20.10 21.99 -1.22
N ILE A 216 -19.97 22.36 0.06
CA ILE A 216 -21.01 23.10 0.80
C ILE A 216 -21.36 24.46 0.18
N THR A 217 -20.41 25.07 -0.55
CA THR A 217 -20.60 26.37 -1.22
C THR A 217 -21.15 26.26 -2.64
N GLU A 218 -21.37 25.05 -3.14
CA GLU A 218 -21.97 24.82 -4.45
C GLU A 218 -23.49 24.91 -4.37
N GLU A 219 -24.11 25.51 -5.40
CA GLU A 219 -25.57 25.61 -5.52
C GLU A 219 -26.24 26.16 -4.24
N HIS A 220 -27.27 25.48 -3.72
CA HIS A 220 -27.94 25.81 -2.46
C HIS A 220 -27.56 24.84 -1.33
N ASN A 221 -26.46 24.10 -1.44
CA ASN A 221 -26.05 23.08 -0.48
C ASN A 221 -25.99 23.61 0.97
N ALA A 222 -25.31 24.75 1.19
CA ALA A 222 -25.24 25.40 2.50
C ALA A 222 -26.62 25.80 3.04
N ALA A 223 -27.47 26.39 2.20
CA ALA A 223 -28.78 26.87 2.64
C ALA A 223 -29.69 25.70 3.07
N ILE A 224 -29.65 24.59 2.32
CA ILE A 224 -30.39 23.36 2.63
C ILE A 224 -29.82 22.71 3.90
N ALA A 225 -28.49 22.58 4.01
CA ALA A 225 -27.84 21.98 5.18
C ALA A 225 -28.16 22.76 6.46
N LEU A 226 -28.08 24.09 6.43
CA LEU A 226 -28.39 24.95 7.57
C LEU A 226 -29.88 24.90 7.94
N ARG A 227 -30.80 24.85 6.97
CA ARG A 227 -32.24 24.70 7.24
C ARG A 227 -32.60 23.33 7.81
N LEU A 228 -31.91 22.27 7.37
CA LEU A 228 -32.12 20.92 7.88
C LEU A 228 -31.58 20.75 9.30
N LEU A 229 -30.36 21.23 9.56
CA LEU A 229 -29.62 20.96 10.79
C LEU A 229 -29.75 22.06 11.86
N GLY A 230 -30.08 23.29 11.45
CA GLY A 230 -30.22 24.44 12.35
C GLY A 230 -31.65 24.73 12.81
N GLY A 231 -32.55 23.76 12.66
CA GLY A 231 -33.97 23.93 13.03
C GLY A 231 -34.23 23.95 14.54
N SER A 232 -33.29 23.45 15.34
CA SER A 232 -33.39 23.29 16.79
C SER A 232 -32.18 23.94 17.47
N PRO A 233 -32.32 24.44 18.72
CA PRO A 233 -31.23 25.09 19.44
C PRO A 233 -30.09 24.13 19.82
N ARG A 234 -30.36 22.83 19.92
CA ARG A 234 -29.35 21.78 20.16
C ARG A 234 -29.34 20.77 19.02
N LEU A 235 -28.15 20.41 18.55
CA LEU A 235 -27.91 19.42 17.50
C LEU A 235 -26.91 18.38 17.99
N ILE A 236 -27.34 17.13 18.08
CA ILE A 236 -26.45 16.00 18.29
C ILE A 236 -25.91 15.57 16.92
N TRP A 237 -24.60 15.69 16.72
CA TRP A 237 -23.89 15.23 15.54
C TRP A 237 -23.36 13.82 15.76
N TYR A 238 -24.12 12.83 15.32
CA TYR A 238 -23.72 11.43 15.43
C TYR A 238 -22.86 10.98 14.25
N GLN A 239 -21.59 10.68 14.53
CA GLN A 239 -20.57 10.21 13.61
C GLN A 239 -20.10 8.81 14.05
N PRO A 240 -20.80 7.72 13.68
CA PRO A 240 -20.47 6.38 14.12
C PRO A 240 -19.03 5.99 13.74
N ASP A 241 -18.25 5.49 14.69
CA ASP A 241 -16.94 4.89 14.40
C ASP A 241 -17.08 3.46 13.84
N VAL A 242 -16.01 2.94 13.24
CA VAL A 242 -15.97 1.57 12.69
C VAL A 242 -16.26 0.49 13.74
N ALA A 243 -16.10 0.79 15.03
CA ALA A 243 -16.49 -0.10 16.12
C ALA A 243 -18.01 -0.34 16.18
N GLU A 244 -18.84 0.63 15.75
CA GLU A 244 -20.31 0.53 15.75
C GLU A 244 -20.88 -0.36 14.63
N LEU A 245 -20.05 -0.69 13.62
CA LEU A 245 -20.43 -1.64 12.56
C LEU A 245 -20.62 -3.05 13.12
N ALA A 246 -19.77 -3.44 14.06
CA ALA A 246 -19.86 -4.69 14.79
C ALA A 246 -20.68 -4.43 16.05
N GLY A 247 -22.02 -4.48 15.91
CA GLY A 247 -22.98 -4.11 16.95
C GLY A 247 -22.48 -4.36 18.38
N SER A 248 -22.50 -3.30 19.17
CA SER A 248 -22.00 -3.26 20.56
C SER A 248 -22.68 -4.32 21.43
N ASP A 249 -22.06 -5.48 21.53
CA ASP A 249 -21.86 -6.32 22.71
C ASP A 249 -20.92 -7.47 22.27
N ASP A 250 -19.77 -7.63 22.95
CA ASP A 250 -18.70 -8.64 22.75
C ASP A 250 -17.48 -8.30 21.84
N ALA A 251 -17.37 -7.11 21.26
CA ALA A 251 -16.22 -6.76 20.41
C ALA A 251 -14.91 -6.37 21.16
N ALA A 252 -14.80 -6.68 22.45
CA ALA A 252 -13.63 -6.33 23.27
C ALA A 252 -12.54 -7.43 23.33
N ASP A 253 -12.67 -8.59 22.66
CA ASP A 253 -11.68 -9.67 22.80
C ASP A 253 -11.17 -10.33 21.50
N ASP A 254 -11.54 -9.84 20.31
CA ASP A 254 -10.91 -10.31 19.06
C ASP A 254 -10.66 -9.14 18.10
N GLY A 255 -9.48 -8.54 18.25
CA GLY A 255 -8.99 -7.41 17.45
C GLY A 255 -8.72 -7.76 15.99
N SER A 256 -9.74 -8.15 15.23
CA SER A 256 -9.61 -8.40 13.80
C SER A 256 -10.78 -7.80 13.02
N LEU A 257 -10.62 -6.52 12.68
CA LEU A 257 -11.26 -5.85 11.55
C LEU A 257 -10.94 -6.51 10.18
N LEU A 258 -10.22 -7.63 10.17
CA LEU A 258 -9.85 -8.37 8.98
C LEU A 258 -10.83 -9.54 8.75
N PRO A 259 -11.30 -9.76 7.50
CA PRO A 259 -12.16 -10.89 7.18
C PRO A 259 -11.54 -12.22 7.64
N GLY A 260 -12.33 -13.10 8.26
CA GLY A 260 -11.84 -14.38 8.80
C GLY A 260 -11.17 -15.30 7.77
N TRP A 261 -11.33 -15.06 6.47
CA TRP A 261 -10.63 -15.78 5.40
C TRP A 261 -9.20 -15.27 5.12
N LEU A 262 -8.82 -14.09 5.62
CA LEU A 262 -7.54 -13.47 5.33
C LEU A 262 -6.37 -14.19 6.03
N ALA A 263 -6.56 -14.58 7.30
CA ALA A 263 -5.57 -15.36 8.05
C ALA A 263 -5.23 -16.70 7.36
N PRO A 264 -6.20 -17.55 6.95
CA PRO A 264 -5.89 -18.77 6.21
C PRO A 264 -5.31 -18.49 4.82
N ALA A 265 -5.70 -17.40 4.14
CA ALA A 265 -5.11 -17.01 2.86
C ALA A 265 -3.62 -16.62 2.97
N LEU A 266 -3.25 -15.84 4.00
CA LEU A 266 -1.85 -15.50 4.31
C LEU A 266 -1.03 -16.74 4.70
N GLY A 267 -1.63 -17.66 5.45
CA GLY A 267 -1.02 -18.96 5.76
C GLY A 267 -0.71 -19.78 4.51
N LEU A 268 -1.65 -19.85 3.54
CA LEU A 268 -1.46 -20.50 2.25
C LEU A 268 -0.34 -19.84 1.42
N LEU A 269 -0.30 -18.51 1.39
CA LEU A 269 0.75 -17.75 0.71
C LEU A 269 2.14 -18.04 1.31
N ALA A 270 2.25 -18.00 2.65
CA ALA A 270 3.49 -18.31 3.35
C ALA A 270 3.94 -19.75 3.09
N ALA A 271 3.03 -20.72 3.13
CA ALA A 271 3.31 -22.12 2.83
C ALA A 271 3.81 -22.29 1.37
N ALA A 272 3.17 -21.62 0.41
CA ALA A 272 3.60 -21.65 -0.99
C ALA A 272 5.02 -21.07 -1.18
N LEU A 273 5.36 -19.98 -0.49
CA LEU A 273 6.70 -19.39 -0.50
C LEU A 273 7.75 -20.33 0.10
N VAL A 274 7.44 -21.00 1.21
CA VAL A 274 8.33 -21.99 1.83
C VAL A 274 8.57 -23.17 0.90
N VAL A 275 7.51 -23.72 0.29
CA VAL A 275 7.63 -24.81 -0.69
C VAL A 275 8.49 -24.37 -1.88
N LEU A 276 8.26 -23.16 -2.41
CA LEU A 276 9.05 -22.62 -3.51
C LEU A 276 10.54 -22.48 -3.13
N ALA A 277 10.82 -21.97 -1.92
CA ALA A 277 12.17 -21.84 -1.40
C ALA A 277 12.87 -23.20 -1.25
N LEU A 278 12.15 -24.23 -0.77
CA LEU A 278 12.66 -25.59 -0.65
C LEU A 278 12.94 -26.21 -2.04
N VAL A 279 12.02 -26.06 -3.00
CA VAL A 279 12.19 -26.59 -4.36
C VAL A 279 13.35 -25.91 -5.09
N ARG A 280 13.50 -24.59 -4.96
CA ARG A 280 14.61 -23.83 -5.56
C ARG A 280 15.94 -24.00 -4.80
N GLY A 281 15.89 -24.22 -3.49
CA GLY A 281 17.03 -24.40 -2.60
C GLY A 281 17.63 -25.81 -2.64
N ARG A 282 16.88 -26.81 -3.10
CA ARG A 282 17.40 -28.16 -3.40
C ARG A 282 18.38 -28.09 -4.56
N ARG A 283 19.67 -27.84 -4.25
CA ARG A 283 20.79 -27.94 -5.19
C ARG A 283 20.74 -29.27 -5.95
N LEU A 284 20.68 -29.20 -7.27
CA LEU A 284 20.84 -30.36 -8.16
C LEU A 284 22.31 -30.81 -8.15
N GLY A 285 22.59 -31.86 -7.38
CA GLY A 285 23.66 -32.83 -7.65
C GLY A 285 25.10 -32.45 -7.30
N ARG A 286 25.88 -33.46 -6.89
CA ARG A 286 27.34 -33.40 -6.74
C ARG A 286 27.97 -33.02 -8.08
N LEU A 287 28.96 -32.11 -8.09
CA LEU A 287 29.74 -31.84 -9.30
C LEU A 287 30.37 -33.17 -9.76
N VAL A 288 29.82 -33.74 -10.83
CA VAL A 288 30.38 -34.90 -11.51
C VAL A 288 31.67 -34.43 -12.16
N ARG A 289 32.80 -35.03 -11.79
CA ARG A 289 34.04 -34.85 -12.54
C ARG A 289 33.89 -35.65 -13.82
N GLU A 290 33.62 -34.95 -14.90
CA GLU A 290 33.64 -35.53 -16.23
C GLU A 290 35.09 -35.93 -16.55
N PRO A 291 35.40 -37.22 -16.77
CA PRO A 291 36.75 -37.62 -17.12
C PRO A 291 37.08 -37.02 -18.49
N LEU A 292 38.06 -36.12 -18.53
CA LEU A 292 38.56 -35.58 -19.78
C LEU A 292 39.11 -36.76 -20.61
N PRO A 293 38.64 -36.97 -21.85
CA PRO A 293 38.89 -38.19 -22.61
C PRO A 293 40.35 -38.35 -23.10
N VAL A 294 41.23 -37.37 -22.81
CA VAL A 294 42.62 -37.41 -23.23
C VAL A 294 43.51 -36.88 -22.11
N VAL A 295 44.50 -37.70 -21.71
CA VAL A 295 45.60 -37.28 -20.84
C VAL A 295 46.52 -36.40 -21.68
N VAL A 296 46.27 -35.08 -21.71
CA VAL A 296 47.20 -34.14 -22.33
C VAL A 296 48.45 -34.09 -21.45
N ARG A 297 49.61 -34.44 -22.02
CA ARG A 297 50.87 -34.40 -21.28
C ARG A 297 51.13 -32.97 -20.83
N ALA A 298 51.60 -32.76 -19.59
CA ALA A 298 51.81 -31.41 -19.04
C ALA A 298 52.74 -30.52 -19.90
N VAL A 299 53.62 -31.14 -20.70
CA VAL A 299 54.48 -30.46 -21.66
C VAL A 299 53.69 -29.81 -22.82
N GLU A 300 52.62 -30.44 -23.29
CA GLU A 300 51.83 -30.01 -24.44
C GLU A 300 50.93 -28.81 -24.12
N THR A 301 50.38 -28.75 -22.90
CA THR A 301 49.64 -27.58 -22.42
C THR A 301 50.56 -26.38 -22.18
N THR A 302 51.77 -26.62 -21.69
CA THR A 302 52.78 -25.58 -21.48
C THR A 302 53.25 -24.98 -22.81
N GLU A 303 53.54 -25.84 -23.80
CA GLU A 303 53.93 -25.40 -25.13
C GLU A 303 52.78 -24.63 -25.84
N SER A 304 51.55 -25.13 -25.73
CA SER A 304 50.38 -24.47 -26.33
C SER A 304 50.12 -23.10 -25.73
N ARG A 305 50.23 -22.93 -24.41
CA ARG A 305 50.13 -21.61 -23.75
C ARG A 305 51.28 -20.70 -24.13
N GLY A 306 52.50 -21.24 -24.24
CA GLY A 306 53.67 -20.50 -24.71
C GLY A 306 53.49 -19.98 -26.14
N ARG A 307 52.98 -20.81 -27.07
CA ARG A 307 52.65 -20.41 -28.44
C ARG A 307 51.56 -19.34 -28.47
N LEU A 308 50.56 -19.42 -27.58
CA LEU A 308 49.49 -18.44 -27.48
C LEU A 308 50.03 -17.07 -27.00
N TYR A 309 50.85 -17.04 -25.96
CA TYR A 309 51.50 -15.80 -25.50
C TYR A 309 52.45 -15.20 -26.55
N ARG A 310 53.19 -16.04 -27.28
CA ARG A 310 54.03 -15.59 -28.40
C ARG A 310 53.21 -14.98 -29.54
N ARG A 311 52.10 -15.63 -29.94
CA ARG A 311 51.19 -15.10 -30.98
C ARG A 311 50.55 -13.77 -30.58
N ALA A 312 50.24 -13.59 -29.30
CA ALA A 312 49.71 -12.33 -28.78
C ALA A 312 50.77 -11.22 -28.64
N GLN A 313 52.06 -11.54 -28.78
CA GLN A 313 53.20 -10.64 -28.58
C GLN A 313 53.19 -9.89 -27.23
N ASP A 314 52.46 -10.42 -26.24
CA ASP A 314 52.26 -9.82 -24.92
C ASP A 314 53.36 -10.25 -23.94
N ARG A 315 54.56 -9.71 -24.19
CA ARG A 315 55.78 -9.93 -23.38
C ARG A 315 55.61 -9.49 -21.92
N PRO A 316 54.98 -8.34 -21.61
CA PRO A 316 54.73 -7.94 -20.23
C PRO A 316 53.90 -8.97 -19.46
N ARG A 317 52.85 -9.53 -20.09
CA ARG A 317 52.02 -10.56 -19.46
C ARG A 317 52.77 -11.87 -19.25
N ALA A 318 53.58 -12.31 -20.22
CA ALA A 318 54.40 -13.50 -20.06
C ALA A 318 55.38 -13.36 -18.88
N ALA A 319 56.07 -12.21 -18.79
CA ALA A 319 56.98 -11.89 -17.69
C ALA A 319 56.26 -11.85 -16.33
N ALA A 320 55.08 -11.22 -16.26
CA ALA A 320 54.29 -11.17 -15.03
C ALA A 320 53.86 -12.56 -14.54
N VAL A 321 53.42 -13.43 -15.45
CA VAL A 321 53.05 -14.82 -15.11
C VAL A 321 54.25 -15.61 -14.59
N MET A 322 55.43 -15.47 -15.20
CA MET A 322 56.66 -16.12 -14.73
C MET A 322 57.07 -15.61 -13.34
N ARG A 323 57.11 -14.29 -13.14
CA ARG A 323 57.44 -13.66 -11.85
C ARG A 323 56.49 -14.09 -10.74
N LEU A 324 55.18 -14.08 -11.00
CA LEU A 324 54.17 -14.51 -10.03
C LEU A 324 54.34 -15.98 -9.66
N ALA A 325 54.57 -16.86 -10.64
CA ALA A 325 54.77 -18.28 -10.38
C ALA A 325 56.05 -18.55 -9.59
N THR A 326 57.16 -17.86 -9.91
CA THR A 326 58.42 -17.96 -9.17
C THR A 326 58.27 -17.43 -7.74
N LEU A 327 57.58 -16.31 -7.54
CA LEU A 327 57.29 -15.77 -6.21
C LEU A 327 56.45 -16.73 -5.36
N ASP A 328 55.43 -17.36 -5.94
CA ASP A 328 54.58 -18.31 -5.20
C ASP A 328 55.38 -19.52 -4.71
N ARG A 329 56.27 -20.06 -5.56
CA ARG A 329 57.19 -21.15 -5.18
C ARG A 329 58.19 -20.71 -4.11
N LEU A 330 58.83 -19.55 -4.27
CA LEU A 330 59.80 -19.04 -3.30
C LEU A 330 59.15 -18.70 -1.95
N ARG A 331 57.93 -18.13 -1.95
CA ARG A 331 57.17 -17.89 -0.71
C ARG A 331 56.86 -19.17 0.04
N GLY A 332 56.37 -20.19 -0.68
CA GLY A 332 56.11 -21.51 -0.12
C GLY A 332 57.36 -22.16 0.49
N ARG A 333 58.53 -21.98 -0.14
CA ARG A 333 59.81 -22.54 0.33
C ARG A 333 60.40 -21.77 1.52
N LEU A 334 60.30 -20.44 1.52
CA LEU A 334 60.87 -19.57 2.57
C LEU A 334 59.91 -19.32 3.74
N GLY A 335 58.72 -19.94 3.73
CA GLY A 335 57.72 -19.80 4.81
C GLY A 335 57.04 -18.41 4.86
N LEU A 336 57.05 -17.68 3.75
CA LEU A 336 56.51 -16.32 3.65
C LEU A 336 55.00 -16.33 3.40
N ARG A 337 54.28 -15.33 3.91
CA ARG A 337 52.84 -15.19 3.70
C ARG A 337 52.57 -14.53 2.34
N ARG A 338 51.42 -14.85 1.73
CA ARG A 338 51.01 -14.24 0.45
C ARG A 338 50.82 -12.72 0.52
N GLY A 339 50.58 -12.17 1.72
CA GLY A 339 50.40 -10.74 1.97
C GLY A 339 51.68 -9.97 2.27
N ASP A 340 52.85 -10.62 2.31
CA ASP A 340 54.12 -9.93 2.60
C ASP A 340 54.52 -9.01 1.45
N SER A 341 55.03 -7.82 1.80
CA SER A 341 55.44 -6.80 0.82
C SER A 341 56.54 -7.33 -0.09
N THR A 342 56.59 -6.82 -1.32
CA THR A 342 57.61 -7.23 -2.31
C THR A 342 59.03 -7.00 -1.80
N GLU A 343 59.28 -5.95 -1.01
CA GLU A 343 60.60 -5.72 -0.41
C GLU A 343 60.94 -6.75 0.67
N THR A 344 59.96 -7.16 1.48
CA THR A 344 60.15 -8.19 2.51
C THR A 344 60.51 -9.53 1.85
N VAL A 345 59.78 -9.88 0.80
CA VAL A 345 60.03 -11.10 0.02
C VAL A 345 61.40 -11.04 -0.67
N ALA A 346 61.77 -9.91 -1.28
CA ALA A 346 63.07 -9.74 -1.93
C ALA A 346 64.25 -9.84 -0.94
N ARG A 347 64.10 -9.31 0.28
CA ARG A 347 65.13 -9.40 1.32
C ARG A 347 65.32 -10.84 1.80
N ALA A 348 64.23 -11.59 1.96
CA ALA A 348 64.29 -13.02 2.31
C ALA A 348 64.93 -13.86 1.19
N ILE A 349 64.58 -13.57 -0.07
CA ILE A 349 65.19 -14.24 -1.24
C ILE A 349 66.68 -13.89 -1.37
N SER A 350 67.06 -12.63 -1.12
CA SER A 350 68.46 -12.18 -1.12
C SER A 350 69.28 -12.93 -0.08
N ALA A 351 68.77 -13.05 1.16
CA ALA A 351 69.42 -13.83 2.22
C ALA A 351 69.58 -15.31 1.86
N ALA A 352 68.59 -15.90 1.17
CA ALA A 352 68.62 -17.31 0.78
C ALA A 352 69.45 -17.60 -0.50
N SER A 353 69.66 -16.61 -1.38
CA SER A 353 70.34 -16.81 -2.66
C SER A 353 71.74 -16.20 -2.74
N GLY A 354 72.14 -15.40 -1.74
CA GLY A 354 73.41 -14.67 -1.73
C GLY A 354 73.49 -13.51 -2.74
N ARG A 355 72.39 -13.18 -3.43
CA ARG A 355 72.33 -12.08 -4.40
C ARG A 355 71.97 -10.75 -3.72
N PRO A 356 72.45 -9.60 -4.21
CA PRO A 356 72.04 -8.30 -3.71
C PRO A 356 70.51 -8.09 -3.79
N VAL A 357 69.93 -7.43 -2.79
CA VAL A 357 68.48 -7.15 -2.73
C VAL A 357 67.99 -6.36 -3.95
N SER A 358 68.79 -5.42 -4.46
CA SER A 358 68.46 -4.64 -5.66
C SER A 358 68.30 -5.50 -6.90
N GLU A 359 69.20 -6.47 -7.09
CA GLU A 359 69.17 -7.40 -8.22
C GLU A 359 67.94 -8.33 -8.15
N VAL A 360 67.58 -8.77 -6.95
CA VAL A 360 66.36 -9.57 -6.72
C VAL A 360 65.10 -8.75 -7.02
N LEU A 361 65.06 -7.47 -6.59
CA LEU A 361 63.94 -6.58 -6.87
C LEU A 361 63.77 -6.33 -8.37
N ASP A 362 64.85 -6.13 -9.12
CA ASP A 362 64.80 -5.94 -10.56
C ASP A 362 64.25 -7.19 -11.28
N LEU A 363 64.61 -8.39 -10.83
CA LEU A 363 64.10 -9.63 -11.42
C LEU A 363 62.63 -9.87 -11.12
N VAL A 364 62.20 -9.59 -9.88
CA VAL A 364 60.86 -9.91 -9.40
C VAL A 364 59.83 -8.81 -9.70
N ALA A 365 60.26 -7.55 -9.74
CA ALA A 365 59.40 -6.38 -9.87
C ALA A 365 59.91 -5.30 -10.84
N GLY A 366 61.03 -5.54 -11.54
CA GLY A 366 61.60 -4.58 -12.49
C GLY A 366 60.78 -4.40 -13.78
N PRO A 367 61.28 -3.57 -14.71
CA PRO A 367 60.56 -3.24 -15.94
C PRO A 367 60.26 -4.49 -16.80
N PRO A 368 59.22 -4.44 -17.65
CA PRO A 368 58.89 -5.54 -18.56
C PRO A 368 59.96 -5.68 -19.67
N PRO A 369 60.21 -6.91 -20.16
CA PRO A 369 61.16 -7.13 -21.25
C PRO A 369 60.66 -6.52 -22.56
N HIS A 370 61.57 -5.90 -23.31
CA HIS A 370 61.27 -5.20 -24.56
C HIS A 370 61.33 -6.11 -25.81
N ASP A 371 62.06 -7.22 -25.72
CA ASP A 371 62.19 -8.21 -26.80
C ASP A 371 62.13 -9.65 -26.27
N ASP A 372 62.03 -10.61 -27.20
CA ASP A 372 61.93 -12.04 -26.85
C ASP A 372 63.24 -12.54 -26.20
N ALA A 373 64.39 -11.96 -26.57
CA ALA A 373 65.68 -12.30 -25.98
C ALA A 373 65.78 -11.87 -24.50
N ALA A 374 65.27 -10.69 -24.14
CA ALA A 374 65.16 -10.23 -22.76
C ALA A 374 64.16 -11.07 -21.96
N LEU A 375 63.07 -11.53 -22.58
CA LEU A 375 62.11 -12.42 -21.91
C LEU A 375 62.74 -13.80 -21.60
N VAL A 376 63.55 -14.34 -22.52
CA VAL A 376 64.29 -15.60 -22.29
C VAL A 376 65.34 -15.43 -21.21
N ARG A 377 66.10 -14.33 -21.22
CA ARG A 377 67.06 -14.01 -20.13
C ARG A 377 66.37 -13.90 -18.78
N LEU A 378 65.24 -13.18 -18.71
CA LEU A 378 64.44 -13.09 -17.48
C LEU A 378 63.98 -14.46 -16.98
N ALA A 379 63.56 -15.36 -17.88
CA ALA A 379 63.15 -16.71 -17.50
C ALA A 379 64.34 -17.52 -16.93
N GLN A 380 65.53 -17.41 -17.53
CA GLN A 380 66.75 -18.03 -17.03
C GLN A 380 67.16 -17.46 -15.66
N ASP A 381 67.18 -16.13 -15.53
CA ASP A 381 67.55 -15.45 -14.28
C ASP A 381 66.59 -15.79 -13.12
N LEU A 382 65.28 -15.96 -13.42
CA LEU A 382 64.28 -16.39 -12.43
C LEU A 382 64.45 -17.87 -12.04
N SER A 383 64.83 -18.74 -12.99
CA SER A 383 65.16 -20.14 -12.70
C SER A 383 66.43 -20.25 -11.86
N ASP A 384 67.47 -19.50 -12.20
CA ASP A 384 68.73 -19.44 -11.44
C ASP A 384 68.50 -18.90 -10.02
N LEU A 385 67.61 -17.91 -9.88
CA LEU A 385 67.20 -17.40 -8.57
C LEU A 385 66.50 -18.46 -7.73
N GLU A 386 65.61 -19.25 -8.34
CA GLU A 386 64.91 -20.35 -7.68
C GLU A 386 65.86 -21.49 -7.26
N GLU A 387 66.87 -21.79 -8.07
CA GLU A 387 67.89 -22.80 -7.76
C GLU A 387 68.86 -22.32 -6.67
N LYS A 388 69.33 -21.08 -6.73
CA LYS A 388 70.25 -20.54 -5.70
C LYS A 388 69.57 -20.43 -4.33
N ALA A 389 68.30 -20.01 -4.29
CA ALA A 389 67.51 -20.00 -3.06
C ALA A 389 67.19 -21.41 -2.51
N HIS A 390 67.60 -22.48 -3.20
CA HIS A 390 67.41 -23.87 -2.77
C HIS A 390 68.55 -24.40 -1.89
N ARG A 391 69.75 -23.78 -1.93
CA ARG A 391 70.89 -24.20 -1.12
C ARG A 391 71.09 -23.22 0.05
N PRO A 392 70.90 -23.65 1.31
CA PRO A 392 71.19 -22.80 2.46
C PRO A 392 72.68 -22.48 2.59
#